data_AF-A0A7V1N309-F1
#
_entry.id   AF-A0A7V1N309-F1
#
_cell.length_a   1.000
_cell.length_b   1.000
_cell.length_c   1.000
_cell.angle_alpha   90.00
_cell.angle_beta   90.00
_cell.angle_gamma   90.00
#
_symmetry.space_group_name_H-M   'P 1'
#
loop_
_entity.id
_entity.type
_entity.pdbx_description
1 polymer ?
#
loop_
_entity_poly.entity_id
_entity_poly.type
_entity_poly.pdbx_seq_one_letter_code
_entity_poly.pdbx_strand_id
1 'polypeptide(L)'
;MIKKIFILSLVLIFPSILKAQNNTCLTCHLGVDATPVLAFQKSIHKKAGVYCQDCHGGNPEINDETSMDEQFGFIGVPEKDDLIITCGKCHAKTGKFVFTESSPNCIECHSAHFTKRAGIFMVGGSIYFIAFTIISLAAFFTGFFIKYAKYKKGRKIEIKTLFKKGVFKAIKETLTNASIFSNDTYAGIFHLLIFWGFLLLFIGNLIVWFDKLLFQYFFPNAQFLYNWFYRVFSYFTDLAALIVIVGIILVIIRRAFIKPKRLNYKIIGNLSLTKLLVEDWLFVIFIFIL
;
A
#
# COMPACT_ATOMS: atom_id res chain seq x y z
N MET A 1 -64.52 4.10 -22.90
CA MET A 1 -64.30 5.56 -22.95
C MET A 1 -63.22 6.01 -21.96
N ILE A 2 -61.97 5.53 -22.09
CA ILE A 2 -60.83 6.06 -21.31
C ILE A 2 -59.60 6.05 -22.22
N LYS A 3 -59.39 7.18 -22.92
CA LYS A 3 -58.16 7.55 -23.61
C LYS A 3 -57.93 9.02 -23.25
N LYS A 4 -56.66 9.38 -23.01
CA LYS A 4 -56.11 10.73 -22.78
C LYS A 4 -56.16 11.24 -21.34
N ILE A 5 -55.11 10.94 -20.56
CA ILE A 5 -54.42 11.94 -19.73
C ILE A 5 -52.93 11.61 -19.78
N PHE A 6 -52.27 12.09 -20.81
CA PHE A 6 -50.82 12.26 -20.87
C PHE A 6 -50.61 13.69 -21.35
N ILE A 7 -49.58 14.36 -20.82
CA ILE A 7 -49.13 15.72 -21.16
C ILE A 7 -49.85 16.82 -20.37
N LEU A 8 -49.31 17.14 -19.18
CA LEU A 8 -49.03 18.53 -18.77
C LEU A 8 -48.15 18.56 -17.50
N SER A 9 -47.00 17.87 -17.55
CA SER A 9 -45.88 18.21 -16.66
C SER A 9 -44.96 19.09 -17.48
N LEU A 10 -45.31 20.37 -17.51
CA LEU A 10 -44.48 21.48 -17.96
C LEU A 10 -43.07 21.26 -17.40
N VAL A 11 -42.16 20.85 -18.28
CA VAL A 11 -40.73 20.87 -18.02
C VAL A 11 -40.41 22.33 -17.77
N LEU A 12 -40.40 22.72 -16.49
CA LEU A 12 -39.66 23.88 -16.02
C LEU A 12 -38.19 23.53 -16.26
N ILE A 13 -37.77 23.73 -17.51
CA ILE A 13 -36.39 23.93 -17.88
C ILE A 13 -36.01 25.18 -17.10
N PHE A 14 -35.56 25.02 -15.86
CA PHE A 14 -34.66 25.98 -15.27
C PHE A 14 -33.48 26.04 -16.25
N PRO A 15 -33.26 27.15 -16.98
CA PRO A 15 -31.91 27.40 -17.41
C PRO A 15 -31.21 27.74 -16.11
N SER A 16 -30.72 26.72 -15.41
CA SER A 16 -29.56 26.89 -14.56
C SER A 16 -28.48 27.30 -15.53
N ILE A 17 -28.44 28.61 -15.82
CA ILE A 17 -27.35 29.28 -16.48
C ILE A 17 -26.15 28.86 -15.65
N LEU A 18 -25.41 27.88 -16.18
CA LEU A 18 -24.06 27.60 -15.79
C LEU A 18 -23.39 28.97 -15.87
N LYS A 19 -23.16 29.59 -14.70
CA LYS A 19 -22.17 30.64 -14.58
C LYS A 19 -20.87 29.99 -15.05
N ALA A 20 -20.53 30.17 -16.31
CA ALA A 20 -19.17 30.01 -16.78
C ALA A 20 -18.38 30.95 -15.88
N GLN A 21 -17.67 30.39 -14.91
CA GLN A 21 -16.83 31.18 -14.06
C GLN A 21 -15.70 31.69 -14.95
N ASN A 22 -15.79 32.97 -15.32
CA ASN A 22 -14.80 33.68 -16.13
C ASN A 22 -13.49 33.72 -15.34
N ASN A 23 -12.64 32.72 -15.54
CA ASN A 23 -11.29 32.69 -15.01
C ASN A 23 -10.36 32.72 -16.21
N THR A 24 -9.72 33.87 -16.41
CA THR A 24 -8.85 34.12 -17.57
C THR A 24 -7.65 33.17 -17.58
N CYS A 25 -7.16 32.76 -16.41
CA CYS A 25 -6.09 31.77 -16.30
C CYS A 25 -6.50 30.46 -17.00
N LEU A 26 -7.71 29.94 -16.74
CA LEU A 26 -8.18 28.72 -17.40
C LEU A 26 -8.34 28.89 -18.91
N THR A 27 -8.89 30.03 -19.37
CA THR A 27 -9.18 30.23 -20.79
C THR A 27 -7.92 30.52 -21.60
N CYS A 28 -6.99 31.31 -21.08
CA CYS A 28 -5.72 31.61 -21.72
C CYS A 28 -4.81 30.37 -21.73
N HIS A 29 -4.65 29.68 -20.59
CA HIS A 29 -3.78 28.50 -20.52
C HIS A 29 -4.31 27.30 -21.32
N LEU A 30 -5.61 27.20 -21.61
CA LEU A 30 -6.12 26.20 -22.57
C LEU A 30 -5.50 26.35 -23.97
N GLY A 31 -5.14 27.58 -24.37
CA GLY A 31 -4.49 27.87 -25.66
C GLY A 31 -2.97 27.74 -25.63
N VAL A 32 -2.34 27.72 -24.44
CA VAL A 32 -0.89 27.60 -24.26
C VAL A 32 -0.49 26.15 -23.96
N ASP A 33 -1.02 25.60 -22.86
CA ASP A 33 -0.93 24.19 -22.51
C ASP A 33 -2.21 23.74 -21.79
N ALA A 34 -3.04 23.01 -22.51
CA ALA A 34 -4.31 22.51 -22.00
C ALA A 34 -4.15 21.41 -20.92
N THR A 35 -2.98 20.78 -20.81
CA THR A 35 -2.76 19.60 -19.95
C THR A 35 -3.08 19.86 -18.47
N PRO A 36 -2.49 20.88 -17.80
CA PRO A 36 -2.83 21.20 -16.42
C PRO A 36 -4.29 21.65 -16.28
N VAL A 37 -4.84 22.36 -17.26
CA VAL A 37 -6.22 22.85 -17.21
C VAL A 37 -7.22 21.71 -17.26
N LEU A 38 -7.05 20.76 -18.19
CA LEU A 38 -7.94 19.60 -18.33
C LEU A 38 -7.85 18.65 -17.13
N ALA A 39 -6.67 18.51 -16.53
CA ALA A 39 -6.48 17.79 -15.28
C ALA A 39 -7.20 18.49 -14.11
N PHE A 40 -7.01 19.81 -13.99
CA PHE A 40 -7.62 20.65 -12.97
C PHE A 40 -9.14 20.68 -13.02
N GLN A 41 -9.73 20.71 -14.22
CA GLN A 41 -11.19 20.67 -14.38
C GLN A 41 -11.85 19.47 -13.71
N LYS A 42 -11.12 18.36 -13.53
CA LYS A 42 -11.61 17.14 -12.88
C LYS A 42 -11.28 17.07 -11.38
N SER A 43 -10.55 18.03 -10.84
CA SER A 43 -10.08 18.05 -9.45
C SER A 43 -11.20 18.33 -8.45
N ILE A 44 -10.96 17.95 -7.19
CA ILE A 44 -11.83 18.33 -6.06
C ILE A 44 -11.75 19.83 -5.78
N HIS A 45 -10.61 20.46 -6.04
CA HIS A 45 -10.40 21.90 -5.86
C HIS A 45 -11.30 22.72 -6.79
N LYS A 46 -11.40 22.34 -8.07
CA LYS A 46 -12.36 22.96 -9.01
C LYS A 46 -13.79 22.85 -8.50
N LYS A 47 -14.20 21.70 -7.96
CA LYS A 47 -15.53 21.50 -7.36
C LYS A 47 -15.75 22.32 -6.09
N ALA A 48 -14.69 22.56 -5.33
CA ALA A 48 -14.70 23.36 -4.11
C ALA A 48 -14.56 24.87 -4.37
N GLY A 49 -14.42 25.30 -5.62
CA GLY A 49 -14.24 26.71 -5.97
C GLY A 49 -12.83 27.25 -5.68
N VAL A 50 -11.83 26.37 -5.56
CA VAL A 50 -10.41 26.73 -5.44
C VAL A 50 -9.77 26.63 -6.83
N TYR A 51 -9.21 27.73 -7.31
CA TYR A 51 -8.76 27.98 -8.68
C TYR A 51 -7.24 28.16 -8.79
N CYS A 52 -6.76 28.35 -10.03
CA CYS A 52 -5.33 28.46 -10.36
C CYS A 52 -4.63 29.50 -9.48
N GLN A 53 -5.22 30.69 -9.34
CA GLN A 53 -4.64 31.78 -8.57
C GLN A 53 -4.59 31.52 -7.07
N ASP A 54 -5.40 30.61 -6.53
CA ASP A 54 -5.37 30.28 -5.11
C ASP A 54 -4.12 29.45 -4.75
N CYS A 55 -3.51 28.79 -5.74
CA CYS A 55 -2.26 28.05 -5.61
C CYS A 55 -1.06 28.83 -6.17
N HIS A 56 -1.20 29.42 -7.35
CA HIS A 56 -0.11 30.06 -8.10
C HIS A 56 -0.06 31.59 -7.92
N GLY A 57 -1.08 32.23 -7.35
CA GLY A 57 -1.24 33.69 -7.34
C GLY A 57 -1.69 34.25 -8.70
N GLY A 58 -1.56 35.57 -8.88
CA GLY A 58 -1.98 36.26 -10.10
C GLY A 58 -3.44 36.70 -10.08
N ASN A 59 -3.86 37.38 -11.16
CA ASN A 59 -5.19 38.00 -11.25
C ASN A 59 -6.05 37.35 -12.37
N PRO A 60 -7.12 36.60 -12.03
CA PRO A 60 -7.97 35.90 -12.99
C PRO A 60 -8.95 36.80 -13.75
N GLU A 61 -8.92 38.12 -13.53
CA GLU A 61 -9.72 39.11 -14.26
C GLU A 61 -8.96 39.75 -15.42
N ILE A 62 -7.63 39.63 -15.44
CA ILE A 62 -6.76 40.17 -16.48
C ILE A 62 -6.51 39.08 -17.52
N ASN A 63 -6.66 39.40 -18.81
CA ASN A 63 -6.59 38.44 -19.92
C ASN A 63 -5.35 38.64 -20.81
N ASP A 64 -4.22 38.92 -20.18
CA ASP A 64 -2.90 38.98 -20.80
C ASP A 64 -1.83 38.54 -19.78
N GLU A 65 -0.56 38.58 -20.18
CA GLU A 65 0.57 38.13 -19.35
C GLU A 65 0.74 38.95 -18.06
N THR A 66 0.22 40.18 -18.00
CA THR A 66 0.31 41.03 -16.77
C THR A 66 -0.53 40.45 -15.62
N SER A 67 -1.42 39.50 -15.90
CA SER A 67 -2.10 38.70 -14.89
C SER A 67 -1.14 37.93 -13.96
N MET A 68 0.09 37.68 -14.41
CA MET A 68 1.15 36.97 -13.68
C MET A 68 2.22 37.90 -13.10
N ASP A 69 2.00 39.22 -13.07
CA ASP A 69 2.94 40.16 -12.47
C ASP A 69 3.08 39.93 -10.96
N GLU A 70 4.29 40.19 -10.43
CA GLU A 70 4.62 40.04 -9.00
C GLU A 70 3.68 40.84 -8.08
N GLN A 71 3.13 41.97 -8.57
CA GLN A 71 2.16 42.79 -7.84
C GLN A 71 0.88 42.04 -7.45
N PHE A 72 0.53 40.99 -8.18
CA PHE A 72 -0.63 40.12 -7.89
C PHE A 72 -0.23 38.87 -7.09
N GLY A 73 0.98 38.85 -6.55
CA GLY A 73 1.49 37.74 -5.72
C GLY A 73 1.64 36.44 -6.49
N PHE A 74 1.88 36.50 -7.80
CA PHE A 74 2.16 35.32 -8.61
C PHE A 74 3.49 34.68 -8.20
N ILE A 75 3.46 33.38 -7.92
CA ILE A 75 4.61 32.61 -7.42
C ILE A 75 5.15 31.60 -8.44
N GLY A 76 4.55 31.53 -9.64
CA GLY A 76 4.89 30.51 -10.61
C GLY A 76 4.49 29.11 -10.16
N VAL A 77 5.23 28.09 -10.60
CA VAL A 77 5.00 26.69 -10.21
C VAL A 77 5.65 26.44 -8.84
N PRO A 78 4.88 26.12 -7.77
CA PRO A 78 5.46 25.91 -6.45
C PRO A 78 6.38 24.69 -6.42
N GLU A 79 7.58 24.84 -5.85
CA GLU A 79 8.56 23.75 -5.71
C GLU A 79 8.73 23.34 -4.23
N LYS A 80 8.99 22.04 -3.99
CA LYS A 80 9.37 21.46 -2.69
C LYS A 80 8.67 22.08 -1.46
N ASP A 81 9.33 23.00 -0.77
CA ASP A 81 8.85 23.62 0.47
C ASP A 81 7.63 24.54 0.23
N ASP A 82 7.55 25.17 -0.94
CA ASP A 82 6.41 26.02 -1.33
C ASP A 82 5.15 25.19 -1.55
N LEU A 83 5.27 23.91 -1.93
CA LEU A 83 4.11 23.01 -2.01
C LEU A 83 3.50 22.79 -0.62
N ILE A 84 4.34 22.63 0.40
CA ILE A 84 3.89 22.43 1.78
C ILE A 84 3.15 23.68 2.26
N ILE A 85 3.73 24.85 2.04
CA ILE A 85 3.12 26.13 2.43
C ILE A 85 1.79 26.32 1.68
N THR A 86 1.78 26.10 0.36
CA THR A 86 0.60 26.28 -0.49
C THR A 86 -0.55 25.36 -0.10
N CYS A 87 -0.30 24.05 0.04
CA CYS A 87 -1.33 23.12 0.49
C CYS A 87 -1.75 23.40 1.95
N GLY A 88 -0.79 23.78 2.80
CA GLY A 88 -0.96 24.07 4.21
C GLY A 88 -1.90 25.23 4.50
N LYS A 89 -1.97 26.24 3.63
CA LYS A 89 -2.90 27.40 3.75
C LYS A 89 -4.33 26.98 4.09
N CYS A 90 -4.79 25.85 3.55
CA CYS A 90 -6.13 25.31 3.79
C CYS A 90 -6.10 23.95 4.53
N HIS A 91 -5.12 23.09 4.27
CA HIS A 91 -5.09 21.72 4.80
C HIS A 91 -4.36 21.54 6.14
N ALA A 92 -3.69 22.58 6.68
CA ALA A 92 -2.93 22.48 7.93
C ALA A 92 -3.78 22.08 9.15
N LYS A 93 -5.09 22.37 9.14
CA LYS A 93 -6.01 21.97 10.23
C LYS A 93 -6.31 20.45 10.24
N THR A 94 -6.10 19.76 9.13
CA THR A 94 -6.51 18.36 8.95
C THR A 94 -5.36 17.36 8.98
N GLY A 95 -4.10 17.80 9.10
CA GLY A 95 -2.94 16.90 9.09
C GLY A 95 -1.78 17.41 9.92
N LYS A 96 -1.25 16.56 10.81
CA LYS A 96 0.12 16.70 11.32
C LYS A 96 1.05 16.15 10.25
N PHE A 97 1.43 17.00 9.31
CA PHE A 97 2.36 16.57 8.28
C PHE A 97 3.78 16.66 8.83
N VAL A 98 4.39 15.50 9.13
CA VAL A 98 5.81 15.39 9.45
C VAL A 98 6.54 15.11 8.15
N PHE A 99 7.09 16.15 7.54
CA PHE A 99 7.92 16.02 6.34
C PHE A 99 9.39 16.00 6.76
N THR A 100 10.10 14.94 6.37
CA THR A 100 11.57 14.86 6.40
C THR A 100 12.09 15.03 4.98
N GLU A 101 13.39 15.33 4.78
CA GLU A 101 13.99 15.43 3.43
C GLU A 101 13.73 14.21 2.52
N SER A 102 13.45 13.04 3.12
CA SER A 102 13.15 11.79 2.43
C SER A 102 11.66 11.45 2.30
N SER A 103 10.75 12.33 2.75
CA SER A 103 9.31 12.07 2.70
C SER A 103 8.74 12.44 1.33
N PRO A 104 7.87 11.60 0.72
CA PRO A 104 7.21 11.95 -0.52
C PRO A 104 6.39 13.23 -0.35
N ASN A 105 6.49 14.16 -1.29
CA ASN A 105 5.75 15.41 -1.23
C ASN A 105 4.25 15.20 -1.52
N CYS A 106 3.43 16.23 -1.28
CA CYS A 106 1.97 16.14 -1.46
C CYS A 106 1.58 15.67 -2.87
N ILE A 107 2.24 16.19 -3.90
CA ILE A 107 1.86 15.97 -5.30
C ILE A 107 2.37 14.65 -5.86
N GLU A 108 3.38 14.02 -5.25
CA GLU A 108 3.85 12.68 -5.61
C GLU A 108 2.74 11.64 -5.46
N CYS A 109 1.88 11.79 -4.45
CA CYS A 109 0.74 10.90 -4.23
C CYS A 109 -0.60 11.51 -4.66
N HIS A 110 -0.80 12.82 -4.51
CA HIS A 110 -2.10 13.45 -4.76
C HIS A 110 -2.26 14.07 -6.15
N SER A 111 -1.19 14.10 -6.97
CA SER A 111 -1.10 14.90 -8.21
C SER A 111 -1.25 16.41 -7.97
N ALA A 112 -0.54 17.25 -8.72
CA ALA A 112 -0.60 18.70 -8.55
C ALA A 112 -1.93 19.30 -9.05
N HIS A 113 -2.31 18.98 -10.30
CA HIS A 113 -3.49 19.56 -10.93
C HIS A 113 -4.73 18.64 -10.85
N PHE A 114 -4.57 17.33 -10.67
CA PHE A 114 -5.71 16.38 -10.56
C PHE A 114 -5.92 15.87 -9.13
N THR A 115 -6.06 16.79 -8.17
CA THR A 115 -6.28 16.42 -6.76
C THR A 115 -7.64 15.76 -6.57
N LYS A 116 -7.66 14.57 -5.96
CA LYS A 116 -8.89 13.87 -5.55
C LYS A 116 -9.14 14.04 -4.06
N ARG A 117 -10.41 13.89 -3.65
CA ARG A 117 -10.76 13.86 -2.23
C ARG A 117 -10.06 12.67 -1.56
N ALA A 118 -9.29 12.94 -0.51
CA ALA A 118 -8.75 11.89 0.34
C ALA A 118 -9.93 11.11 0.96
N GLY A 119 -9.99 9.81 0.65
CA GLY A 119 -11.04 8.91 1.10
C GLY A 119 -10.50 7.50 1.20
N ILE A 120 -11.32 6.57 1.71
CA ILE A 120 -10.92 5.18 1.97
C ILE A 120 -10.43 4.45 0.71
N PHE A 121 -10.85 4.90 -0.47
CA PHE A 121 -10.42 4.37 -1.77
C PHE A 121 -9.06 4.94 -2.25
N MET A 122 -8.48 5.89 -1.53
CA MET A 122 -7.21 6.55 -1.88
C MET A 122 -6.04 6.05 -1.02
N VAL A 123 -6.31 5.62 0.22
CA VAL A 123 -5.34 4.92 1.08
C VAL A 123 -5.51 3.41 0.88
N GLY A 124 -4.97 2.88 -0.21
CA GLY A 124 -4.82 1.43 -0.42
C GLY A 124 -6.10 0.59 -0.63
N GLY A 125 -7.29 1.16 -0.61
CA GLY A 125 -8.54 0.45 -0.80
C GLY A 125 -9.07 0.50 -2.23
N SER A 126 -8.34 -0.01 -3.24
CA SER A 126 -9.03 -0.33 -4.50
C SER A 126 -10.10 -1.40 -4.18
N ILE A 127 -11.26 -1.35 -4.83
CA ILE A 127 -12.28 -2.41 -4.66
C ILE A 127 -11.66 -3.81 -4.89
N TYR A 128 -10.65 -3.86 -5.75
CA TYR A 128 -9.82 -5.04 -5.99
C TYR A 128 -9.05 -5.46 -4.73
N PHE A 129 -8.36 -4.57 -4.01
CA PHE A 129 -7.63 -4.91 -2.78
C PHE A 129 -8.54 -5.51 -1.71
N ILE A 130 -9.71 -4.91 -1.50
CA ILE A 130 -10.71 -5.43 -0.54
C ILE A 130 -11.22 -6.80 -1.00
N ALA A 131 -11.59 -6.93 -2.27
CA ALA A 131 -12.06 -8.19 -2.83
C ALA A 131 -11.01 -9.30 -2.70
N PHE A 132 -9.75 -9.03 -3.07
CA PHE A 132 -8.66 -9.98 -2.94
C PHE A 132 -8.40 -10.37 -1.48
N THR A 133 -8.45 -9.40 -0.55
CA THR A 133 -8.28 -9.69 0.88
C THR A 133 -9.37 -10.62 1.39
N ILE A 134 -10.64 -10.38 1.04
CA ILE A 134 -11.77 -11.25 1.42
C ILE A 134 -11.59 -12.66 0.84
N ILE A 135 -11.22 -12.76 -0.44
CA ILE A 135 -10.99 -14.05 -1.12
C ILE A 135 -9.84 -14.82 -0.45
N SER A 136 -8.70 -14.15 -0.20
CA SER A 136 -7.54 -14.75 0.45
C SER A 136 -7.85 -15.22 1.87
N LEU A 137 -8.58 -14.43 2.67
CA LEU A 137 -9.01 -14.83 4.01
C LEU A 137 -9.96 -16.03 3.96
N ALA A 138 -10.94 -16.03 3.05
CA ALA A 138 -11.87 -17.15 2.89
C ALA A 138 -11.14 -18.45 2.51
N ALA A 139 -10.19 -18.38 1.57
CA ALA A 139 -9.36 -19.52 1.19
C ALA A 139 -8.51 -20.03 2.36
N PHE A 140 -7.87 -19.12 3.10
CA PHE A 140 -7.07 -19.45 4.28
C PHE A 140 -7.90 -20.15 5.35
N PHE A 141 -9.04 -19.57 5.76
CA PHE A 141 -9.88 -20.15 6.82
C PHE A 141 -10.49 -21.48 6.39
N THR A 142 -10.93 -21.61 5.14
CA THR A 142 -11.43 -22.88 4.61
C THR A 142 -10.36 -23.97 4.69
N GLY A 143 -9.14 -23.68 4.20
CA GLY A 143 -8.01 -24.61 4.28
C GLY A 143 -7.62 -24.96 5.73
N PHE A 144 -7.63 -23.96 6.62
CA PHE A 144 -7.37 -24.13 8.04
C PHE A 144 -8.39 -25.07 8.68
N PHE A 145 -9.69 -24.87 8.46
CA PHE A 145 -10.74 -25.72 9.06
C PHE A 145 -10.72 -27.15 8.50
N ILE A 146 -10.45 -27.34 7.21
CA ILE A 146 -10.27 -28.68 6.62
C ILE A 146 -9.11 -29.41 7.32
N LYS A 147 -7.97 -28.74 7.50
CA LYS A 147 -6.79 -29.33 8.11
C LYS A 147 -6.97 -29.57 9.61
N TYR A 148 -7.60 -28.65 10.31
CA TYR A 148 -7.99 -28.79 11.72
C TYR A 148 -8.93 -29.98 11.92
N ALA A 149 -9.98 -30.11 11.09
CA ALA A 149 -10.91 -31.24 11.15
C ALA A 149 -10.20 -32.58 10.90
N LYS A 150 -9.20 -32.61 10.01
CA LYS A 150 -8.36 -33.80 9.78
C LYS A 150 -7.52 -34.16 11.01
N TYR A 151 -6.87 -33.19 11.65
CA TYR A 151 -6.07 -33.45 12.85
C TYR A 151 -6.91 -33.86 14.06
N LYS A 152 -8.12 -33.30 14.19
CA LYS A 152 -9.08 -33.70 15.23
C LYS A 152 -9.48 -35.18 15.16
N LYS A 153 -9.44 -35.78 13.95
CA LYS A 153 -9.70 -37.21 13.72
C LYS A 153 -8.49 -38.11 14.02
N GLY A 154 -7.31 -37.54 14.29
CA GLY A 154 -6.10 -38.30 14.65
C GLY A 154 -6.21 -38.97 16.03
N ARG A 155 -5.31 -39.93 16.31
CA ARG A 155 -5.23 -40.59 17.62
C ARG A 155 -5.05 -39.55 18.73
N LYS A 156 -5.86 -39.65 19.80
CA LYS A 156 -5.72 -38.82 20.99
C LYS A 156 -4.42 -39.20 21.69
N ILE A 157 -3.45 -38.29 21.71
CA ILE A 157 -2.21 -38.41 22.48
C ILE A 157 -2.47 -37.77 23.85
N GLU A 158 -2.03 -38.40 24.95
CA GLU A 158 -2.13 -37.81 26.28
C GLU A 158 -1.19 -36.61 26.42
N ILE A 159 -1.76 -35.41 26.51
CA ILE A 159 -1.05 -34.12 26.44
C ILE A 159 -0.26 -33.79 27.73
N LYS A 160 -0.53 -34.48 28.84
CA LYS A 160 -0.01 -34.15 30.18
C LYS A 160 1.53 -34.19 30.29
N THR A 161 2.22 -34.99 29.47
CA THR A 161 3.69 -35.14 29.50
C THR A 161 4.45 -34.10 28.64
N LEU A 162 3.76 -33.28 27.83
CA LEU A 162 4.37 -32.37 26.86
C LEU A 162 4.46 -30.90 27.29
N PHE A 163 3.79 -30.50 28.38
CA PHE A 163 3.33 -29.12 28.52
C PHE A 163 4.43 -28.05 28.72
N LYS A 164 5.51 -28.33 29.46
CA LYS A 164 6.63 -27.38 29.62
C LYS A 164 7.88 -27.78 28.83
N LYS A 165 8.35 -29.02 28.97
CA LYS A 165 9.57 -29.48 28.28
C LYS A 165 9.39 -29.64 26.78
N GLY A 166 8.21 -30.10 26.33
CA GLY A 166 7.92 -30.29 24.91
C GLY A 166 7.74 -28.98 24.16
N VAL A 167 6.96 -28.04 24.72
CA VAL A 167 6.71 -26.73 24.10
C VAL A 167 8.00 -25.91 24.00
N PHE A 168 8.78 -25.81 25.09
CA PHE A 168 10.04 -25.06 25.05
C PHE A 168 11.05 -25.68 24.08
N LYS A 169 11.15 -27.01 24.05
CA LYS A 169 11.99 -27.71 23.07
C LYS A 169 11.54 -27.41 21.64
N ALA A 170 10.24 -27.48 21.35
CA ALA A 170 9.69 -27.18 20.03
C ALA A 170 9.95 -25.73 19.60
N ILE A 171 9.76 -24.75 20.51
CA ILE A 171 10.08 -23.34 20.24
C ILE A 171 11.56 -23.18 19.94
N LYS A 172 12.44 -23.75 20.78
CA LYS A 172 13.89 -23.69 20.58
C LYS A 172 14.32 -24.30 19.25
N GLU A 173 13.80 -25.49 18.92
CA GLU A 173 14.09 -26.17 17.65
C GLU A 173 13.61 -25.37 16.44
N THR A 174 12.45 -24.73 16.55
CA THR A 174 11.88 -23.87 15.49
C THR A 174 12.72 -22.61 15.29
N LEU A 175 13.03 -21.87 16.37
CA LEU A 175 13.80 -20.62 16.29
C LEU A 175 15.24 -20.84 15.80
N THR A 176 15.83 -21.99 16.11
CA THR A 176 17.21 -22.31 15.71
C THR A 176 17.29 -23.05 14.38
N ASN A 177 16.16 -23.53 13.84
CA ASN A 177 16.12 -24.43 12.69
C ASN A 177 17.08 -25.64 12.82
N ALA A 178 17.38 -26.07 14.06
CA ALA A 178 18.44 -27.04 14.33
C ALA A 178 18.20 -28.38 13.62
N SER A 179 16.94 -28.80 13.47
CA SER A 179 16.56 -30.02 12.77
C SER A 179 16.78 -29.97 11.25
N ILE A 180 16.82 -28.77 10.65
CA ILE A 180 17.09 -28.58 9.22
C ILE A 180 18.60 -28.59 8.98
N PHE A 181 19.33 -27.88 9.84
CA PHE A 181 20.80 -27.84 9.80
C PHE A 181 21.44 -29.22 9.93
N SER A 182 20.86 -30.11 10.76
CA SER A 182 21.38 -31.47 10.94
C SER A 182 21.29 -32.34 9.69
N ASN A 183 20.40 -32.01 8.74
CA ASN A 183 20.21 -32.78 7.51
C ASN A 183 20.95 -32.20 6.30
N ASP A 184 20.94 -30.87 6.14
CA ASP A 184 21.65 -30.19 5.04
C ASP A 184 21.99 -28.76 5.46
N THR A 185 23.28 -28.47 5.61
CA THR A 185 23.79 -27.18 6.10
C THR A 185 23.40 -26.02 5.20
N TYR A 186 23.52 -26.19 3.88
CA TYR A 186 23.11 -25.16 2.92
C TYR A 186 21.60 -24.89 3.05
N ALA A 187 20.79 -25.93 3.23
CA ALA A 187 19.36 -25.77 3.47
C ALA A 187 19.04 -25.10 4.80
N GLY A 188 19.78 -25.42 5.85
CA GLY A 188 19.67 -24.74 7.14
C GLY A 188 19.93 -23.25 7.03
N ILE A 189 20.99 -22.84 6.31
CA ILE A 189 21.36 -21.43 6.14
C ILE A 189 20.22 -20.63 5.52
N PHE A 190 19.71 -21.02 4.34
CA PHE A 190 18.67 -20.22 3.70
C PHE A 190 17.34 -20.26 4.46
N HIS A 191 16.98 -21.38 5.11
CA HIS A 191 15.76 -21.43 5.94
C HIS A 191 15.88 -20.52 7.16
N LEU A 192 17.06 -20.44 7.77
CA LEU A 192 17.32 -19.55 8.91
C LEU A 192 17.14 -18.08 8.50
N LEU A 193 17.73 -17.68 7.38
CA LEU A 193 17.61 -16.32 6.84
C LEU A 193 16.17 -15.98 6.52
N ILE A 194 15.48 -16.82 5.74
CA ILE A 194 14.08 -16.60 5.36
C ILE A 194 13.17 -16.55 6.60
N PHE A 195 13.31 -17.48 7.54
CA PHE A 195 12.49 -17.54 8.75
C PHE A 195 12.68 -16.31 9.63
N TRP A 196 13.92 -15.96 9.99
CA TRP A 196 14.18 -14.81 10.85
C TRP A 196 13.88 -13.49 10.17
N GLY A 197 14.17 -13.37 8.87
CA GLY A 197 13.81 -12.20 8.10
C GLY A 197 12.29 -11.96 8.09
N PHE A 198 11.49 -12.97 7.74
CA PHE A 198 10.02 -12.84 7.79
C PHE A 198 9.47 -12.63 9.21
N LEU A 199 10.05 -13.26 10.23
CA LEU A 199 9.64 -13.06 11.62
C LEU A 199 9.87 -11.61 12.06
N LEU A 200 11.02 -11.03 11.74
CA LEU A 200 11.33 -9.63 12.06
C LEU A 200 10.43 -8.67 11.29
N LEU A 201 10.18 -8.91 10.00
CA LEU A 201 9.23 -8.11 9.21
C LEU A 201 7.80 -8.18 9.75
N PHE A 202 7.36 -9.37 10.17
CA PHE A 202 6.05 -9.57 10.79
C PHE A 202 5.94 -8.79 12.10
N ILE A 203 6.95 -8.87 12.98
CA ILE A 203 7.01 -8.08 14.21
C ILE A 203 7.00 -6.58 13.89
N GLY A 204 7.76 -6.15 12.87
CA GLY A 204 7.77 -4.76 12.42
C GLY A 204 6.37 -4.26 12.03
N ASN A 205 5.63 -5.07 11.27
CA ASN A 205 4.24 -4.78 10.91
C ASN A 205 3.32 -4.72 12.12
N LEU A 206 3.48 -5.61 13.12
CA LEU A 206 2.72 -5.55 14.37
C LEU A 206 3.01 -4.26 15.15
N ILE A 207 4.25 -3.78 15.17
CA ILE A 207 4.62 -2.53 15.83
C ILE A 207 3.98 -1.33 15.12
N VAL A 208 3.99 -1.29 13.79
CA VAL A 208 3.33 -0.22 13.01
C VAL A 208 1.82 -0.25 13.23
N TRP A 209 1.21 -1.44 13.21
CA TRP A 209 -0.20 -1.61 13.52
C TRP A 209 -0.53 -1.11 14.93
N PHE A 210 0.30 -1.48 15.92
CA PHE A 210 0.17 -1.02 17.29
C PHE A 210 0.26 0.51 17.40
N ASP A 211 1.27 1.13 16.79
CA ASP A 211 1.44 2.60 16.80
C ASP A 211 0.22 3.31 16.18
N LYS A 212 -0.18 2.90 14.97
CA LYS A 212 -1.22 3.59 14.20
C LYS A 212 -2.64 3.34 14.71
N LEU A 213 -2.97 2.12 15.13
CA LEU A 213 -4.34 1.76 15.49
C LEU A 213 -4.59 1.71 16.99
N LEU A 214 -3.62 1.26 17.79
CA LEU A 214 -3.84 1.11 19.23
C LEU A 214 -3.31 2.32 20.00
N PHE A 215 -2.04 2.69 19.82
CA PHE A 215 -1.39 3.75 20.56
C PHE A 215 -2.01 5.12 20.25
N GLN A 216 -2.14 5.47 18.97
CA GLN A 216 -2.77 6.74 18.58
C GLN A 216 -4.27 6.80 18.90
N TYR A 217 -4.96 5.66 19.03
CA TYR A 217 -6.34 5.63 19.51
C TYR A 217 -6.45 6.07 20.97
N PHE A 218 -5.53 5.64 21.84
CA PHE A 218 -5.48 6.07 23.24
C PHE A 218 -4.79 7.43 23.44
N PHE A 219 -3.82 7.78 22.59
CA PHE A 219 -3.05 9.02 22.65
C PHE A 219 -3.05 9.75 21.31
N PRO A 220 -4.14 10.48 20.95
CA PRO A 220 -4.31 11.07 19.61
C PRO A 220 -3.22 12.07 19.21
N ASN A 221 -2.49 12.61 20.18
CA ASN A 221 -1.46 13.60 19.94
C ASN A 221 -0.02 13.09 20.04
N ALA A 222 0.17 11.80 20.37
CA ALA A 222 1.48 11.19 20.52
C ALA A 222 1.68 10.10 19.45
N GLN A 223 2.91 10.01 18.92
CA GLN A 223 3.31 8.97 17.98
C GLN A 223 4.46 8.18 18.62
N PHE A 224 4.31 6.86 18.69
CA PHE A 224 5.31 5.97 19.27
C PHE A 224 6.50 5.81 18.32
N LEU A 225 6.24 5.63 17.02
CA LEU A 225 7.28 5.57 15.98
C LEU A 225 7.66 6.99 15.49
N TYR A 226 8.43 7.74 16.29
CA TYR A 226 8.84 9.11 15.96
C TYR A 226 10.37 9.32 15.99
N ASN A 227 10.88 10.19 15.11
CA ASN A 227 12.29 10.59 15.00
C ASN A 227 13.31 9.45 15.07
N TRP A 228 14.19 9.44 16.07
CA TRP A 228 15.31 8.50 16.16
C TRP A 228 14.82 7.06 16.35
N PHE A 229 13.70 6.86 17.06
CA PHE A 229 13.13 5.53 17.28
C PHE A 229 12.61 4.95 15.96
N TYR A 230 11.96 5.79 15.14
CA TYR A 230 11.58 5.41 13.78
C TYR A 230 12.79 5.06 12.90
N ARG A 231 13.89 5.81 12.99
CA ARG A 231 15.10 5.52 12.19
C ARG A 231 15.71 4.16 12.55
N VAL A 232 15.83 3.85 13.84
CA VAL A 232 16.33 2.54 14.30
C VAL A 232 15.38 1.44 13.85
N PHE A 233 14.08 1.62 14.03
CA PHE A 233 13.06 0.69 13.55
C PHE A 233 13.19 0.43 12.04
N SER A 234 13.25 1.48 11.22
CA SER A 234 13.36 1.39 9.76
C SER A 234 14.61 0.63 9.35
N TYR A 235 15.76 0.94 9.96
CA TYR A 235 17.01 0.24 9.69
C TYR A 235 16.88 -1.28 9.92
N PHE A 236 16.27 -1.69 11.03
CA PHE A 236 16.09 -3.12 11.32
C PHE A 236 15.09 -3.81 10.39
N THR A 237 14.01 -3.13 9.99
CA THR A 237 13.07 -3.69 9.00
C THR A 237 13.69 -3.80 7.62
N ASP A 238 14.51 -2.83 7.20
CA ASP A 238 15.22 -2.87 5.92
C ASP A 238 16.28 -3.98 5.91
N LEU A 239 17.01 -4.14 7.02
CA LEU A 239 17.95 -5.23 7.20
C LEU A 239 17.25 -6.60 7.16
N ALA A 240 16.09 -6.73 7.82
CA ALA A 240 15.29 -7.95 7.78
C ALA A 240 14.82 -8.29 6.36
N ALA A 241 14.39 -7.29 5.58
CA ALA A 241 14.04 -7.47 4.17
C ALA A 241 15.24 -7.94 3.35
N LEU A 242 16.42 -7.34 3.53
CA LEU A 242 17.64 -7.76 2.86
C LEU A 242 18.01 -9.21 3.19
N ILE A 243 17.88 -9.61 4.47
CA ILE A 243 18.11 -11.00 4.90
C ILE A 243 17.18 -11.97 4.18
N VAL A 244 15.89 -11.63 4.02
CA VAL A 244 14.93 -12.45 3.26
C VAL A 244 15.36 -12.56 1.80
N ILE A 245 15.71 -11.45 1.15
CA ILE A 245 16.14 -11.42 -0.25
C ILE A 245 17.35 -12.34 -0.46
N VAL A 246 18.38 -12.23 0.38
CA VAL A 246 19.56 -13.11 0.33
C VAL A 246 19.15 -14.57 0.52
N GLY A 247 18.27 -14.87 1.46
CA GLY A 247 17.73 -16.20 1.68
C GLY A 247 17.04 -16.79 0.44
N ILE A 248 16.20 -16.00 -0.24
CA ILE A 248 15.49 -16.43 -1.47
C ILE A 248 16.48 -16.62 -2.62
N ILE A 249 17.47 -15.75 -2.78
CA ILE A 249 18.52 -15.90 -3.80
C ILE A 249 19.26 -17.23 -3.61
N LEU A 250 19.60 -17.60 -2.37
CA LEU A 250 20.23 -18.90 -2.08
C LEU A 250 19.34 -20.09 -2.47
N VAL A 251 18.01 -19.96 -2.29
CA VAL A 251 17.03 -20.96 -2.76
C VAL A 251 17.02 -21.06 -4.28
N ILE A 252 16.97 -19.92 -4.98
CA ILE A 252 16.99 -19.85 -6.45
C ILE A 252 18.28 -20.49 -6.98
N ILE A 253 19.44 -20.13 -6.43
CA ILE A 253 20.73 -20.69 -6.84
C ILE A 253 20.75 -22.21 -6.67
N ARG A 254 20.23 -22.69 -5.54
CA ARG A 254 20.19 -24.14 -5.26
C ARG A 254 19.32 -24.90 -6.26
N ARG A 255 18.21 -24.31 -6.70
CA ARG A 255 17.26 -24.93 -7.63
C ARG A 255 17.70 -24.79 -9.09
N ALA A 256 18.22 -23.64 -9.49
CA ALA A 256 18.68 -23.38 -10.85
C ALA A 256 19.99 -24.09 -11.20
N PHE A 257 20.96 -24.09 -10.28
CA PHE A 257 22.33 -24.51 -10.58
C PHE A 257 22.75 -25.79 -9.85
N ILE A 258 22.53 -25.88 -8.53
CA ILE A 258 23.07 -27.00 -7.71
C ILE A 258 22.31 -28.31 -7.95
N LYS A 259 20.98 -28.26 -8.10
CA LYS A 259 20.09 -29.41 -8.43
C LYS A 259 20.45 -30.71 -7.66
N PRO A 260 20.40 -30.70 -6.31
CA PRO A 260 20.77 -31.87 -5.50
C PRO A 260 19.85 -33.08 -5.80
N LYS A 261 20.36 -34.30 -5.61
CA LYS A 261 19.65 -35.56 -5.94
C LYS A 261 18.22 -35.67 -5.35
N ARG A 262 17.98 -35.06 -4.19
CA ARG A 262 16.67 -34.99 -3.52
C ARG A 262 15.63 -34.08 -4.18
N LEU A 263 16.06 -33.22 -5.10
CA LEU A 263 15.20 -32.40 -5.98
C LEU A 263 14.91 -33.11 -7.32
N ASN A 264 15.26 -34.40 -7.44
CA ASN A 264 14.91 -35.20 -8.60
C ASN A 264 13.48 -35.77 -8.44
N TYR A 265 12.51 -35.03 -8.98
CA TYR A 265 11.08 -35.35 -8.88
C TYR A 265 10.65 -36.63 -9.63
N LYS A 266 11.57 -37.31 -10.37
CA LYS A 266 11.29 -38.62 -11.00
C LYS A 266 10.83 -39.70 -10.02
N ILE A 267 11.04 -39.52 -8.72
CA ILE A 267 10.86 -40.55 -7.69
C ILE A 267 9.47 -40.46 -7.00
N ILE A 268 8.67 -39.41 -7.26
CA ILE A 268 7.45 -39.13 -6.47
C ILE A 268 6.16 -39.35 -7.28
N GLY A 269 5.71 -40.61 -7.34
CA GLY A 269 4.32 -40.97 -7.66
C GLY A 269 3.84 -40.70 -9.10
N ASN A 270 2.52 -40.55 -9.24
CA ASN A 270 1.80 -40.51 -10.52
C ASN A 270 1.59 -39.08 -11.08
N LEU A 271 2.27 -38.08 -10.51
CA LEU A 271 2.14 -36.67 -10.89
C LEU A 271 3.19 -36.34 -11.96
N SER A 272 2.83 -35.57 -12.99
CA SER A 272 3.78 -35.23 -14.05
C SER A 272 4.94 -34.40 -13.49
N LEU A 273 6.16 -34.78 -13.88
CA LEU A 273 7.41 -34.10 -13.51
C LEU A 273 7.34 -32.59 -13.79
N THR A 274 6.71 -32.22 -14.90
CA THR A 274 6.50 -30.84 -15.34
C THR A 274 5.62 -30.06 -14.38
N LYS A 275 4.57 -30.67 -13.82
CA LYS A 275 3.66 -30.00 -12.89
C LYS A 275 4.34 -29.69 -11.56
N LEU A 276 5.12 -30.64 -11.01
CA LEU A 276 5.90 -30.41 -9.79
C LEU A 276 6.96 -29.31 -9.96
N LEU A 277 7.63 -29.27 -11.10
CA LEU A 277 8.61 -28.22 -11.39
C LEU A 277 7.95 -26.84 -11.52
N VAL A 278 6.81 -26.75 -12.19
CA VAL A 278 6.05 -25.50 -12.33
C VAL A 278 5.56 -25.02 -10.96
N GLU A 279 4.96 -25.90 -10.15
CA GLU A 279 4.48 -25.54 -8.80
C GLU A 279 5.62 -25.06 -7.89
N ASP A 280 6.79 -25.70 -7.96
CA ASP A 280 7.96 -25.34 -7.16
C ASP A 280 8.56 -23.98 -7.55
N TRP A 281 8.69 -23.70 -8.85
CA TRP A 281 9.15 -22.40 -9.33
C TRP A 281 8.13 -21.29 -9.10
N LEU A 282 6.83 -21.57 -9.28
CA LEU A 282 5.77 -20.63 -8.97
C LEU A 282 5.82 -20.21 -7.50
N PHE A 283 6.05 -21.15 -6.59
CA PHE A 283 6.19 -20.86 -5.17
C PHE A 283 7.37 -19.92 -4.88
N VAL A 284 8.55 -20.18 -5.46
CA VAL A 284 9.74 -19.34 -5.24
C VAL A 284 9.56 -17.95 -5.84
N ILE A 285 9.01 -17.86 -7.05
CA ILE A 285 8.72 -16.59 -7.71
C ILE A 285 7.68 -15.79 -6.91
N PHE A 286 6.64 -16.46 -6.43
CA PHE A 286 5.61 -15.81 -5.62
C PHE A 286 6.19 -15.22 -4.34
N ILE A 287 7.08 -15.94 -3.65
CA ILE A 287 7.77 -15.43 -2.45
C ILE A 287 8.73 -14.29 -2.76
N PHE A 288 9.33 -14.25 -3.95
CA PHE A 288 10.25 -13.17 -4.34
C PHE A 288 9.53 -11.88 -4.72
N ILE A 289 8.32 -11.97 -5.27
CA ILE A 289 7.55 -10.82 -5.75
C ILE A 289 6.72 -10.18 -4.63
N LEU A 290 6.30 -10.95 -3.63
CA LEU A 290 5.53 -10.47 -2.47
C LEU A 290 6.39 -9.81 -1.39
#